data_AF-A0A5Q4EPM6-F1
#
_entry.id   AF-A0A5Q4EPM6-F1
#
_cell.length_a   1.000
_cell.length_b   1.000
_cell.length_c   1.000
_cell.angle_alpha   90.00
_cell.angle_beta   90.00
_cell.angle_gamma   90.00
#
_symmetry.space_group_name_H-M   'P 1'
#
loop_
_entity.id
_entity.type
_entity.pdbx_description
1 polymer ?
#
loop_
_entity_poly.entity_id
_entity_poly.type
_entity_poly.pdbx_seq_one_letter_code
_entity_poly.pdbx_strand_id
1 'polypeptide(L)' 'MHYPRRLSRIKRKRSIGFRARMRTKAGRNIINRKRRTGRLVNVADK' A
#
# COMPACT_ATOMS: atom_id res chain seq x y z
N MET A 1 -23.49 -0.69 -11.52
CA MET A 1 -22.19 -1.21 -11.00
C MET A 1 -22.52 -2.25 -9.93
N HIS A 2 -22.31 -3.55 -10.21
CA HIS A 2 -22.96 -4.67 -9.47
C HIS A 2 -22.46 -4.92 -8.03
N TYR A 3 -21.37 -4.28 -7.57
CA TYR A 3 -21.04 -4.25 -6.13
C TYR A 3 -20.47 -2.89 -5.72
N PRO A 4 -21.07 -2.21 -4.72
CA PRO A 4 -20.52 -0.96 -4.22
C PRO A 4 -19.16 -1.23 -3.56
N ARG A 5 -18.09 -0.69 -4.15
CA ARG A 5 -16.77 -0.71 -3.52
C ARG A 5 -16.73 0.37 -2.44
N ARG A 6 -16.68 -0.03 -1.17
CA ARG A 6 -16.48 0.90 -0.05
C ARG A 6 -15.07 1.53 -0.12
N LEU A 7 -14.99 2.83 -0.40
CA LEU A 7 -13.74 3.58 -0.58
C LEU A 7 -13.27 4.30 0.69
N SER A 8 -13.10 3.58 1.80
CA SER A 8 -12.56 4.19 3.03
C SER A 8 -11.06 4.51 2.87
N ARG A 9 -10.73 5.82 2.83
CA ARG A 9 -9.33 6.29 2.80
C ARG A 9 -8.54 5.86 4.04
N ILE A 10 -9.20 5.83 5.21
CA ILE A 10 -8.60 5.36 6.46
C ILE A 10 -8.25 3.88 6.37
N LYS A 11 -9.18 3.02 5.89
CA LYS A 11 -8.93 1.59 5.71
C LYS A 11 -7.78 1.36 4.72
N ARG A 12 -7.71 2.15 3.64
CA ARG A 12 -6.62 2.08 2.66
C ARG A 12 -5.26 2.40 3.28
N LYS A 13 -5.14 3.48 4.05
CA LYS A 13 -3.87 3.83 4.75
C LYS A 13 -3.45 2.75 5.75
N ARG A 14 -4.39 2.21 6.53
CA ARG A 14 -4.11 1.15 7.51
C ARG A 14 -3.69 -0.18 6.88
N SER A 15 -4.25 -0.52 5.72
CA SER A 15 -3.99 -1.81 5.06
C SER A 15 -2.76 -1.78 4.15
N ILE A 16 -2.60 -0.75 3.31
CA ILE A 16 -1.58 -0.71 2.26
C ILE A 16 -0.62 0.48 2.35
N GLY A 17 -0.73 1.31 3.38
CA GLY A 17 0.16 2.45 3.60
C GLY A 17 1.61 2.06 3.90
N PHE A 18 2.52 3.03 3.77
CA PHE A 18 3.96 2.80 3.96
C PHE A 18 4.29 2.17 5.32
N ARG A 19 3.75 2.71 6.42
CA ARG A 19 3.95 2.18 7.77
C ARG A 19 3.47 0.73 7.91
N ALA A 20 2.33 0.39 7.32
CA ALA A 20 1.81 -0.98 7.32
C ALA A 20 2.75 -1.95 6.58
N ARG A 21 3.36 -1.51 5.47
CA ARG A 21 4.37 -2.31 4.74
C ARG A 21 5.68 -2.46 5.51
N MET A 22 6.11 -1.43 6.25
CA MET A 22 7.35 -1.49 7.00
C MET A 22 7.28 -2.41 8.23
N ARG A 23 6.07 -2.66 8.78
CA ARG A 23 5.87 -3.54 9.95
C ARG A 23 6.29 -4.98 9.72
N THR A 24 6.10 -5.53 8.51
CA THR A 24 6.32 -6.96 8.23
C THR A 24 7.53 -7.19 7.31
N LYS A 25 8.17 -8.35 7.40
CA LYS A 25 9.27 -8.74 6.50
C LYS A 25 8.82 -8.75 5.03
N ALA A 26 7.66 -9.37 4.76
CA ALA A 26 7.07 -9.41 3.42
C ALA A 26 6.76 -8.01 2.87
N GLY A 27 6.23 -7.10 3.71
CA GLY A 27 5.95 -5.74 3.31
C GLY A 27 7.21 -4.95 2.93
N ARG A 28 8.32 -5.13 3.66
CA ARG A 28 9.63 -4.55 3.31
C ARG A 28 10.14 -5.10 1.97
N ASN A 29 9.99 -6.39 1.70
CA ASN A 29 10.36 -6.99 0.41
C ASN A 29 9.56 -6.37 -0.76
N ILE A 30 8.28 -6.09 -0.57
CA ILE A 30 7.44 -5.42 -1.57
C ILE A 30 7.96 -4.00 -1.85
N ILE A 31 8.31 -3.24 -0.82
CA ILE A 31 8.88 -1.90 -0.97
C ILE A 31 10.21 -1.95 -1.72
N ASN A 32 11.10 -2.89 -1.39
CA ASN A 32 12.39 -3.05 -2.05
C ASN A 32 12.22 -3.38 -3.55
N ARG A 33 11.25 -4.24 -3.90
CA ARG A 33 10.90 -4.53 -5.30
C ARG A 33 10.39 -3.30 -6.07
N LYS A 34 9.55 -2.48 -5.42
CA LYS A 34 9.07 -1.23 -6.01
C LYS A 34 10.21 -0.23 -6.22
N ARG A 35 11.09 -0.08 -5.24
CA ARG A 35 12.30 0.76 -5.35
C ARG A 35 13.20 0.31 -6.49
N ARG A 36 13.46 -1.00 -6.61
CA ARG A 36 14.27 -1.57 -7.71
C ARG A 36 13.70 -1.24 -9.11
N THR A 37 12.37 -1.15 -9.22
CA THR A 37 11.69 -0.85 -10.49
C THR A 37 11.39 0.65 -10.67
N GLY A 38 11.86 1.52 -9.77
CA GLY A 38 11.56 2.96 -9.82
C GLY A 38 10.10 3.32 -9.52
N ARG A 39 9.30 2.38 -8.98
CA ARG A 39 7.89 2.62 -8.68
C ARG A 39 7.72 3.37 -7.36
N LEU A 40 6.70 4.24 -7.32
CA LEU A 40 6.31 4.94 -6.10
C LEU A 40 6.00 3.95 -4.96
N VAL A 41 6.65 4.19 -3.82
CA VAL A 41 6.53 3.34 -2.63
C VAL A 41 5.24 3.62 -1.85
N ASN A 42 4.76 4.87 -1.89
CA ASN A 42 3.60 5.30 -1.13
C ASN A 42 2.34 5.33 -1.99
N VAL A 43 1.60 4.22 -1.97
CA VAL A 43 0.39 4.05 -2.81
C VAL A 43 -0.87 4.60 -2.14
N ALA A 44 -0.88 4.73 -0.80
CA ALA A 44 -2.08 5.08 -0.06
C ALA A 44 -2.37 6.60 -0.02
N ASP A 45 -1.36 7.43 -0.24
CA ASP A 45 -1.47 8.91 -0.20
C ASP A 45 -1.71 9.56 -1.57
N LYS A 46 -1.90 8.76 -2.62
CA LYS A 46 -2.45 9.20 -3.91
C LYS A 46 -3.98 9.25 -3.85
#